data_AF-A0A6A4H9S4-F1
#
_entry.id   AF-A0A6A4H9S4-F1
#
_cell.length_a   1.000
_cell.length_b   1.000
_cell.length_c   1.000
_cell.angle_alpha   90.00
_cell.angle_beta   90.00
_cell.angle_gamma   90.00
#
_symmetry.space_group_name_H-M   'P 1'
#
loop_
_entity.id
_entity.type
_entity.pdbx_description
1 polymer ?
#
loop_
_entity_poly.entity_id
_entity_poly.type
_entity_poly.pdbx_seq_one_letter_code
_entity_poly.pdbx_strand_id
1 'polypeptide(L)'
;MILDEKSLLNPPPPYFRHSNSNNPFLLNEDETGSDTASLFTIGSNNPYAAYLSARQSAKSKPSFSTLPSHLLLQIVYSTFPQEDGEFEGDAKAVLQRQTLYWLETSLRLVNRELYIASMHVLRCCYLSTYDSLIRPPYSSDPFPSSNSIPVYQPSSSRRNTPNGPSSSLFPQHRELQTLDLFIAVLAHEEQLLDTSTLYLARHEAYKDIFDLMQPRSRLEDLVAKEGIKTGVISMGDECSVPTTPITPQTPSEGKEKENSPYATSSSSSMAGSLYASTSTLAKPLKKSKSTFSIFSTLSSIGKGKGKAPVEQTPSRPTRTQVALTPLVFGSLSISFSPRKVSLMYAPPPSASSLSSLTVTGSSSTVYGGSTYGALGVSHNSRARKRSIVEVQRERDEALEVCARRLVRGLRKWMEEEAQ
;
A
#
# COMPACT_ATOMS: atom_id res chain seq x y z
N MET A 1 -50.62 0.05 8.42
CA MET A 1 -50.21 -0.59 7.15
C MET A 1 -48.91 -1.32 7.41
N ILE A 2 -48.97 -2.65 7.43
CA ILE A 2 -47.80 -3.51 7.60
C ILE A 2 -47.32 -3.78 6.18
N LEU A 3 -46.13 -3.29 5.83
CA LEU A 3 -45.51 -3.55 4.54
C LEU A 3 -44.90 -4.96 4.58
N ASP A 4 -45.34 -5.82 3.67
CA ASP A 4 -44.93 -7.22 3.57
C ASP A 4 -43.53 -7.32 2.96
N GLU A 5 -42.57 -7.84 3.74
CA GLU A 5 -41.15 -7.99 3.39
C GLU A 5 -40.91 -8.98 2.22
N LYS A 6 -41.96 -9.67 1.76
CA LYS A 6 -41.91 -10.55 0.58
C LYS A 6 -42.04 -9.83 -0.76
N SER A 7 -42.18 -8.50 -0.75
CA SER A 7 -42.15 -7.67 -1.96
C SER A 7 -40.76 -7.12 -2.32
N LEU A 8 -39.70 -7.65 -1.68
CA LEU A 8 -38.32 -7.34 -2.03
C LEU A 8 -38.01 -7.81 -3.46
N LEU A 9 -38.05 -6.80 -4.35
CA LEU A 9 -37.59 -6.78 -5.72
C LEU A 9 -36.55 -7.87 -6.04
N ASN A 10 -36.88 -8.69 -7.04
CA ASN A 10 -35.88 -9.42 -7.79
C ASN A 10 -34.78 -8.43 -8.23
N PRO A 11 -33.49 -8.80 -8.17
CA PRO A 11 -32.43 -7.96 -8.68
C PRO A 11 -32.76 -7.58 -10.14
N PRO A 12 -32.61 -6.31 -10.54
CA PRO A 12 -32.86 -5.93 -11.92
C PRO A 12 -32.00 -6.80 -12.83
N PRO A 13 -32.57 -7.35 -13.93
CA PRO A 13 -31.79 -8.11 -14.88
C PRO A 13 -30.62 -7.23 -15.37
N PRO A 14 -29.44 -7.83 -15.65
CA PRO A 14 -28.30 -7.08 -16.15
C PRO A 14 -28.74 -6.25 -17.35
N TYR A 15 -28.48 -4.95 -17.30
CA TYR A 15 -28.79 -4.03 -18.39
C TYR A 15 -28.09 -4.55 -19.65
N PHE A 16 -28.84 -5.25 -20.50
CA PHE A 16 -28.42 -5.54 -21.85
C PHE A 16 -28.39 -4.20 -22.58
N ARG A 17 -27.18 -3.67 -22.75
CA ARG A 17 -26.92 -2.61 -23.71
C ARG A 17 -27.44 -3.13 -25.05
N HIS A 18 -28.46 -2.48 -25.63
CA HIS A 18 -28.94 -2.79 -26.97
C HIS A 18 -27.78 -2.55 -27.94
N SER A 19 -27.04 -3.61 -28.24
CA SER A 19 -26.11 -3.65 -29.36
C SER A 19 -26.98 -3.75 -30.60
N ASN A 20 -27.17 -2.62 -31.26
CA ASN A 20 -27.79 -2.58 -32.58
C ASN A 20 -26.78 -3.14 -33.59
N SER A 21 -26.67 -4.47 -33.69
CA SER A 21 -25.82 -5.14 -34.68
C SER A 21 -26.69 -5.79 -35.75
N ASN A 22 -26.92 -5.04 -36.82
CA ASN A 22 -27.18 -5.64 -38.13
C ASN A 22 -25.89 -6.30 -38.62
N ASN A 23 -25.82 -7.63 -38.57
CA ASN A 23 -24.86 -8.40 -39.35
C ASN A 23 -25.53 -9.68 -39.86
N PRO A 24 -25.80 -9.79 -41.16
CA PRO A 24 -26.22 -11.03 -41.78
C PRO A 24 -24.98 -11.73 -42.33
N PHE A 25 -24.46 -12.75 -41.64
CA PHE A 25 -23.59 -13.72 -42.29
C PHE A 25 -23.85 -15.12 -41.71
N LEU A 26 -24.66 -15.85 -42.46
CA LEU A 26 -24.71 -17.31 -42.45
C LEU A 26 -23.34 -17.85 -42.88
N LEU A 27 -22.90 -18.94 -42.26
CA LEU A 27 -22.57 -20.18 -42.98
C LEU A 27 -22.48 -21.35 -41.99
N ASN A 28 -23.16 -22.42 -42.38
CA ASN A 28 -23.02 -23.79 -41.90
C ASN A 28 -21.57 -24.26 -42.03
N GLU A 29 -21.16 -25.22 -41.21
CA GLU A 29 -20.63 -26.50 -41.70
C GLU A 29 -20.65 -27.54 -40.57
N ASP A 30 -21.42 -28.60 -40.82
CA ASP A 30 -21.23 -29.94 -40.25
C ASP A 30 -19.87 -30.47 -40.70
N GLU A 31 -19.08 -31.07 -39.80
CA GLU A 31 -18.43 -32.33 -40.17
C GLU A 31 -18.01 -33.16 -38.95
N THR A 32 -18.58 -34.35 -38.91
CA THR A 32 -18.21 -35.52 -38.13
C THR A 32 -16.89 -36.11 -38.63
N GLY A 33 -15.87 -36.19 -37.77
CA GLY A 33 -14.61 -36.85 -38.10
C GLY A 33 -13.98 -37.51 -36.87
N SER A 34 -14.29 -38.80 -36.70
CA SER A 34 -13.65 -39.71 -35.76
C SER A 34 -12.32 -40.15 -36.35
N ASP A 35 -11.19 -39.70 -35.79
CA ASP A 35 -9.88 -40.28 -36.11
C ASP A 35 -9.07 -40.67 -34.87
N THR A 36 -8.69 -41.94 -34.89
CA THR A 36 -7.88 -42.69 -33.95
C THR A 36 -6.44 -42.16 -33.90
N ALA A 37 -6.05 -41.52 -32.80
CA ALA A 37 -4.66 -41.13 -32.58
C ALA A 37 -3.80 -42.35 -32.19
N SER A 38 -3.09 -42.91 -33.18
CA SER A 38 -2.00 -43.85 -32.97
C SER A 38 -0.81 -43.15 -32.29
N LEU A 39 -0.43 -43.63 -31.10
CA LEU A 39 0.83 -43.28 -30.43
C LEU A 39 2.02 -43.70 -31.31
N PHE A 40 2.62 -42.75 -32.04
CA PHE A 40 3.98 -42.89 -32.54
C PHE A 40 4.94 -42.30 -31.51
N THR A 41 5.69 -43.17 -30.82
CA THR A 41 6.79 -42.80 -29.93
C THR A 41 7.95 -42.25 -30.77
N ILE A 42 7.96 -40.94 -30.99
CA ILE A 42 9.06 -40.25 -31.67
C ILE A 42 10.28 -40.24 -30.73
N GLY A 43 11.38 -40.86 -31.18
CA GLY A 43 12.62 -41.01 -30.42
C GLY A 43 13.23 -39.68 -29.96
N SER A 44 13.80 -39.69 -28.76
CA SER A 44 14.27 -38.55 -27.94
C SER A 44 15.44 -37.73 -28.50
N ASN A 45 15.85 -37.92 -29.76
CA ASN A 45 17.10 -37.36 -30.30
C ASN A 45 16.87 -36.35 -31.43
N ASN A 46 15.67 -35.80 -31.59
CA ASN A 46 15.41 -34.79 -32.61
C ASN A 46 15.77 -33.37 -32.10
N PRO A 47 16.81 -32.71 -32.62
CA PRO A 47 17.20 -31.35 -32.20
C PRO A 47 16.11 -30.30 -32.47
N TYR A 48 15.12 -30.59 -33.33
CA TYR A 48 13.95 -29.74 -33.54
C TYR A 48 12.88 -29.84 -32.45
N ALA A 49 12.93 -30.86 -31.60
CA ALA A 49 11.97 -31.04 -30.51
C ALA A 49 12.07 -29.92 -29.46
N ALA A 50 13.26 -29.36 -29.23
CA ALA A 50 13.48 -28.22 -28.32
C ALA A 50 12.85 -26.92 -28.84
N TYR A 51 12.83 -26.70 -30.15
CA TYR A 51 12.23 -25.50 -30.75
C TYR A 51 10.69 -25.59 -30.77
N LEU A 52 10.14 -26.79 -30.99
CA LEU A 52 8.70 -27.04 -30.91
C LEU A 52 8.20 -27.04 -29.46
N SER A 53 8.96 -27.56 -28.50
CA SER A 53 8.61 -27.49 -27.08
C SER A 53 8.69 -26.06 -26.52
N ALA A 54 9.63 -25.22 -27.00
CA ALA A 54 9.66 -23.79 -26.69
C ALA A 54 8.45 -23.03 -27.27
N ARG A 55 7.89 -23.49 -28.40
CA ARG A 55 6.66 -22.93 -29.00
C ARG A 55 5.37 -23.53 -28.42
N GLN A 56 5.50 -24.65 -27.71
CA GLN A 56 4.45 -25.31 -26.92
C GLN A 56 4.56 -24.95 -25.43
N SER A 57 5.17 -23.81 -25.08
CA SER A 57 4.86 -23.20 -23.78
C SER A 57 3.34 -23.07 -23.77
N ALA A 58 2.67 -23.92 -22.98
CA ALA A 58 1.24 -24.14 -23.04
C ALA A 58 0.55 -22.80 -23.20
N LYS A 59 -0.08 -22.54 -24.35
CA LYS A 59 -0.71 -21.27 -24.67
C LYS A 59 -1.69 -21.00 -23.54
N SER A 60 -1.26 -20.18 -22.58
CA SER A 60 -2.09 -19.85 -21.44
C SER A 60 -3.33 -19.19 -22.02
N LYS A 61 -4.49 -19.65 -21.56
CA LYS A 61 -5.75 -19.05 -22.02
C LYS A 61 -5.64 -17.54 -21.79
N PRO A 62 -5.92 -16.71 -22.81
CA PRO A 62 -5.77 -15.27 -22.69
C PRO A 62 -6.60 -14.82 -21.47
N SER A 63 -5.94 -14.11 -20.56
CA SER A 63 -6.51 -13.67 -19.29
C SER A 63 -6.17 -12.19 -19.10
N PHE A 64 -7.00 -11.46 -18.36
CA PHE A 64 -6.73 -10.07 -17.99
C PHE A 64 -5.37 -9.90 -17.30
N SER A 65 -4.89 -10.93 -16.60
CA SER A 65 -3.56 -10.92 -15.96
C SER A 65 -2.38 -10.92 -16.94
N THR A 66 -2.62 -11.25 -18.21
CA THR A 66 -1.60 -11.23 -19.27
C THR A 66 -1.58 -9.91 -20.05
N LEU A 67 -2.57 -9.04 -19.84
CA LEU A 67 -2.63 -7.75 -20.53
C LEU A 67 -1.68 -6.74 -19.89
N PRO A 68 -0.95 -5.96 -20.71
CA PRO A 68 -0.21 -4.79 -20.23
C PRO A 68 -1.10 -3.79 -19.47
N SER A 69 -0.56 -3.17 -18.43
CA SER A 69 -1.29 -2.22 -17.57
C SER A 69 -1.91 -1.04 -18.32
N HIS A 70 -1.25 -0.53 -19.37
CA HIS A 70 -1.79 0.56 -20.18
C HIS A 70 -3.06 0.17 -20.97
N LEU A 71 -3.17 -1.10 -21.41
CA LEU A 71 -4.39 -1.58 -22.06
C LEU A 71 -5.52 -1.75 -21.05
N LEU A 72 -5.22 -2.21 -19.84
CA LEU A 72 -6.20 -2.28 -18.75
C LEU A 72 -6.75 -0.90 -18.40
N LEU A 73 -5.87 0.10 -18.30
CA LEU A 73 -6.28 1.49 -18.10
C LEU A 73 -7.14 2.00 -19.27
N GLN A 74 -6.77 1.71 -20.52
CA GLN A 74 -7.58 2.09 -21.68
C GLN A 74 -8.97 1.46 -21.64
N ILE A 75 -9.09 0.19 -21.22
CA ILE A 75 -10.39 -0.48 -21.03
C ILE A 75 -11.22 0.26 -19.97
N VAL A 76 -10.62 0.61 -18.83
CA VAL A 76 -11.29 1.38 -17.77
C VAL A 76 -11.69 2.77 -18.27
N TYR A 77 -10.83 3.49 -18.99
CA TYR A 77 -11.20 4.80 -19.56
C TYR A 77 -12.30 4.72 -20.61
N SER A 78 -12.44 3.57 -21.30
CA SER A 78 -13.51 3.35 -22.27
C SER A 78 -14.89 3.16 -21.63
N THR A 79 -14.97 3.02 -20.30
CA THR A 79 -16.26 2.96 -19.57
C THR A 79 -16.80 4.35 -19.22
N PHE A 80 -16.01 5.40 -19.39
CA PHE A 80 -16.45 6.78 -19.16
C PHE A 80 -17.19 7.33 -20.39
N PRO A 81 -18.15 8.24 -20.22
CA PRO A 81 -18.84 8.89 -21.34
C PRO A 81 -17.84 9.71 -22.16
N GLN A 82 -17.54 9.25 -23.39
CA GLN A 82 -16.56 9.88 -24.29
C GLN A 82 -17.14 10.99 -25.16
N GLU A 83 -18.40 10.85 -25.56
CA GLU A 83 -19.05 11.80 -26.48
C GLU A 83 -19.93 12.79 -25.71
N ASP A 84 -19.79 14.06 -26.06
CA ASP A 84 -20.70 15.15 -25.65
C ASP A 84 -22.00 15.05 -26.47
N GLY A 85 -22.68 13.91 -26.38
CA GLY A 85 -23.95 13.67 -27.07
C GLY A 85 -25.09 14.51 -26.49
N GLU A 86 -26.34 14.06 -26.66
CA GLU A 86 -27.56 14.75 -26.15
C GLU A 86 -27.58 14.99 -24.63
N PHE A 87 -26.58 14.49 -23.89
CA PHE A 87 -26.44 14.57 -22.43
C PHE A 87 -25.38 15.59 -22.00
N GLU A 88 -25.24 16.71 -22.71
CA GLU A 88 -24.33 17.79 -22.30
C GLU A 88 -24.75 18.39 -20.94
N GLY A 89 -23.77 18.69 -20.09
CA GLY A 89 -23.99 19.29 -18.76
C GLY A 89 -24.16 18.27 -17.63
N ASP A 90 -25.20 18.45 -16.81
CA ASP A 90 -25.39 17.72 -15.54
C ASP A 90 -25.54 16.21 -15.75
N ALA A 91 -26.14 15.77 -16.86
CA ALA A 91 -26.33 14.36 -17.16
C ALA A 91 -24.99 13.62 -17.35
N LYS A 92 -24.00 14.25 -17.98
CA LYS A 92 -22.64 13.68 -18.11
C LYS A 92 -21.96 13.54 -16.75
N ALA A 93 -22.11 14.52 -15.87
CA ALA A 93 -21.54 14.49 -14.53
C ALA A 93 -22.15 13.37 -13.67
N VAL A 94 -23.48 13.17 -13.76
CA VAL A 94 -24.18 12.06 -13.10
C VAL A 94 -23.68 10.71 -13.61
N LEU A 95 -23.58 10.54 -14.94
CA LEU A 95 -23.05 9.30 -15.52
C LEU A 95 -21.60 9.02 -15.11
N GLN A 96 -20.77 10.07 -15.05
CA GLN A 96 -19.40 9.94 -14.58
C GLN A 96 -19.34 9.46 -13.12
N ARG A 97 -20.15 10.03 -12.22
CA ARG A 97 -20.23 9.59 -10.82
C ARG A 97 -20.75 8.16 -10.70
N GLN A 98 -21.76 7.80 -11.49
CA GLN A 98 -22.26 6.44 -11.56
C GLN A 98 -21.18 5.45 -12.01
N THR A 99 -20.38 5.80 -13.03
CA THR A 99 -19.24 4.98 -13.47
C THR A 99 -18.20 4.84 -12.37
N LEU A 100 -17.83 5.91 -11.67
CA LEU A 100 -16.88 5.86 -10.55
C LEU A 100 -17.38 4.96 -9.41
N TYR A 101 -18.67 5.07 -9.05
CA TYR A 101 -19.29 4.19 -8.06
C TYR A 101 -19.30 2.71 -8.51
N TRP A 102 -19.55 2.44 -9.79
CA TRP A 102 -19.46 1.10 -10.35
C TRP A 102 -18.03 0.53 -10.34
N LEU A 103 -17.01 1.35 -10.62
CA LEU A 103 -15.60 0.93 -10.49
C LEU A 103 -15.28 0.51 -9.06
N GLU A 104 -15.77 1.27 -8.08
CA GLU A 104 -15.58 1.04 -6.65
C GLU A 104 -16.30 -0.24 -6.18
N THR A 105 -17.56 -0.43 -6.55
CA THR A 105 -18.36 -1.53 -6.00
C THR A 105 -18.23 -2.83 -6.79
N SER A 106 -17.90 -2.76 -8.09
CA SER A 106 -18.01 -3.89 -9.01
C SER A 106 -16.70 -4.20 -9.73
N LEU A 107 -16.20 -3.32 -10.61
CA LEU A 107 -15.10 -3.69 -11.52
C LEU A 107 -13.81 -4.08 -10.79
N ARG A 108 -13.47 -3.37 -9.71
CA ARG A 108 -12.27 -3.66 -8.91
C ARG A 108 -12.29 -5.04 -8.23
N LEU A 109 -13.44 -5.70 -8.14
CA LEU A 109 -13.59 -7.01 -7.50
C LEU A 109 -13.38 -8.19 -8.47
N VAL A 110 -13.32 -7.92 -9.79
CA VAL A 110 -13.26 -8.96 -10.83
C VAL A 110 -11.89 -9.63 -10.91
N ASN A 111 -10.81 -8.83 -10.88
CA ASN A 111 -9.44 -9.31 -11.02
C ASN A 111 -8.47 -8.35 -10.33
N ARG A 112 -7.35 -8.85 -9.81
CA ARG A 112 -6.29 -8.02 -9.17
C ARG A 112 -5.75 -6.93 -10.09
N GLU A 113 -5.55 -7.21 -11.37
CA GLU A 113 -5.02 -6.21 -12.31
C GLU A 113 -6.07 -5.12 -12.59
N LEU A 114 -7.35 -5.49 -12.69
CA LEU A 114 -8.46 -4.54 -12.79
C LEU A 114 -8.66 -3.74 -11.49
N TYR A 115 -8.39 -4.34 -10.33
CA TYR A 115 -8.33 -3.62 -9.06
C TYR A 115 -7.29 -2.52 -9.10
N ILE A 116 -6.06 -2.82 -9.55
CA ILE A 116 -4.98 -1.83 -9.64
C ILE A 116 -5.37 -0.71 -10.61
N ALA A 117 -5.87 -1.05 -11.81
CA ALA A 117 -6.28 -0.07 -12.81
C ALA A 117 -7.47 0.80 -12.33
N SER A 118 -8.50 0.20 -11.73
CA SER A 118 -9.68 0.90 -11.23
C SER A 118 -9.32 1.82 -10.06
N MET A 119 -8.53 1.32 -9.10
CA MET A 119 -8.07 2.13 -7.98
C MET A 119 -7.14 3.25 -8.42
N HIS A 120 -6.35 3.07 -9.48
CA HIS A 120 -5.55 4.15 -10.05
C HIS A 120 -6.45 5.30 -10.52
N VAL A 121 -7.46 5.01 -11.35
CA VAL A 121 -8.41 6.03 -11.84
C VAL A 121 -9.16 6.70 -10.69
N LEU A 122 -9.72 5.91 -9.76
CA LEU A 122 -10.44 6.42 -8.60
C LEU A 122 -9.55 7.36 -7.76
N ARG A 123 -8.33 6.93 -7.44
CA ARG A 123 -7.39 7.76 -6.66
C ARG A 123 -7.06 9.05 -7.40
N CYS A 124 -6.76 9.00 -8.71
CA CYS A 124 -6.49 10.21 -9.50
C CYS A 124 -7.67 11.19 -9.50
N CYS A 125 -8.92 10.71 -9.56
CA CYS A 125 -10.10 11.56 -9.53
C CYS A 125 -10.33 12.22 -8.16
N TYR A 126 -10.13 11.47 -7.07
CA TYR A 126 -10.48 11.94 -5.72
C TYR A 126 -9.29 12.54 -4.94
N LEU A 127 -8.06 12.44 -5.44
CA LEU A 127 -6.86 12.89 -4.72
C LEU A 127 -6.90 14.39 -4.40
N SER A 128 -7.29 15.23 -5.35
CA SER A 128 -7.36 16.68 -5.11
C SER A 128 -8.35 17.05 -4.00
N THR A 129 -9.48 16.35 -3.95
CA THR A 129 -10.50 16.54 -2.90
C THR A 129 -9.97 16.04 -1.56
N TYR A 130 -9.31 14.88 -1.55
CA TYR A 130 -8.66 14.34 -0.35
C TYR A 130 -7.63 15.33 0.22
N ASP A 131 -6.70 15.81 -0.62
CA ASP A 131 -5.64 16.75 -0.24
C ASP A 131 -6.16 18.05 0.38
N SER A 132 -7.33 18.52 -0.08
CA SER A 132 -7.97 19.71 0.49
C SER A 132 -8.51 19.51 1.92
N LEU A 133 -8.78 18.25 2.29
CA LEU A 133 -9.33 17.86 3.59
C LEU A 133 -8.28 17.33 4.57
N ILE A 134 -7.09 16.99 4.06
CA ILE A 134 -5.94 16.59 4.88
C ILE A 134 -5.66 17.68 5.92
N ARG A 135 -5.39 17.26 7.15
CA ARG A 135 -5.01 18.16 8.24
C ARG A 135 -3.51 18.04 8.51
N PRO A 136 -2.69 19.04 8.12
CA PRO A 136 -1.32 19.13 8.64
C PRO A 136 -1.33 19.19 10.18
N PRO A 137 -0.45 18.47 10.90
CA PRO A 137 0.73 17.72 10.44
C PRO A 137 0.50 16.21 10.24
N TYR A 138 -0.75 15.75 10.11
CA TYR A 138 -1.12 14.34 10.23
C TYR A 138 -1.01 13.52 8.93
N SER A 139 -0.42 14.06 7.86
CA SER A 139 -0.24 13.34 6.60
C SER A 139 1.16 12.75 6.47
N SER A 140 1.23 11.54 5.91
CA SER A 140 2.43 10.83 5.50
C SER A 140 2.72 10.93 4.00
N ASP A 141 1.86 11.60 3.21
CA ASP A 141 1.76 11.50 1.75
C ASP A 141 1.29 10.10 1.30
N PRO A 142 0.09 9.93 0.70
CA PRO A 142 -0.39 8.63 0.21
C PRO A 142 0.48 8.07 -0.94
N PHE A 143 1.21 8.95 -1.64
CA PHE A 143 2.09 8.62 -2.76
C PHE A 143 3.50 9.15 -2.50
N PRO A 144 4.25 8.57 -1.53
CA PRO A 144 5.60 9.01 -1.22
C PRO A 144 6.40 9.09 -2.51
N SER A 145 6.69 10.32 -2.92
CA SER A 145 7.42 10.58 -4.16
C SER A 145 8.69 9.73 -4.12
N SER A 146 8.97 8.96 -5.18
CA SER A 146 10.07 7.99 -5.22
C SER A 146 11.46 8.58 -4.98
N ASN A 147 11.58 9.91 -4.83
CA ASN A 147 12.79 10.58 -4.38
C ASN A 147 13.01 10.54 -2.85
N SER A 148 12.03 10.06 -2.08
CA SER A 148 12.17 9.80 -0.64
C SER A 148 12.71 8.41 -0.33
N ILE A 149 13.42 7.78 -1.28
CA ILE A 149 14.18 6.55 -1.02
C ILE A 149 15.10 6.83 0.18
N PRO A 150 14.96 6.08 1.29
CA PRO A 150 15.88 6.23 2.40
C PRO A 150 17.28 5.91 1.89
N VAL A 151 18.17 6.91 1.99
CA VAL A 151 19.58 6.92 1.54
C VAL A 151 20.45 5.80 2.15
N TYR A 152 19.86 4.88 2.91
CA TYR A 152 20.56 3.83 3.65
C TYR A 152 20.34 2.40 3.12
N GLN A 153 19.69 2.19 1.97
CA GLN A 153 19.59 0.84 1.40
C GLN A 153 20.61 0.64 0.26
N PRO A 154 21.67 -0.17 0.45
CA PRO A 154 22.67 -0.44 -0.57
C PRO A 154 22.01 -1.10 -1.79
N SER A 155 22.17 -0.47 -2.95
CA SER A 155 21.42 -0.70 -4.19
C SER A 155 21.76 -2.00 -4.93
N SER A 156 22.51 -2.92 -4.33
CA SER A 156 23.28 -3.93 -5.08
C SER A 156 22.60 -5.29 -5.29
N SER A 157 21.38 -5.54 -4.78
CA SER A 157 20.83 -6.91 -4.80
C SER A 157 19.33 -7.08 -5.07
N ARG A 158 18.63 -6.12 -5.69
CA ARG A 158 17.27 -6.39 -6.22
C ARG A 158 17.35 -7.22 -7.50
N ARG A 159 17.63 -8.51 -7.37
CA ARG A 159 17.36 -9.49 -8.42
C ARG A 159 15.85 -9.64 -8.54
N ASN A 160 15.31 -9.29 -9.70
CA ASN A 160 13.92 -9.56 -10.09
C ASN A 160 13.69 -11.07 -10.08
N THR A 161 13.21 -11.63 -8.96
CA THR A 161 12.71 -13.00 -8.92
C THR A 161 11.23 -12.96 -9.31
N PRO A 162 10.83 -13.46 -10.50
CA PRO A 162 9.46 -13.36 -10.98
C PRO A 162 8.43 -14.18 -10.18
N ASN A 163 8.88 -15.02 -9.23
CA ASN A 163 8.02 -15.93 -8.45
C ASN A 163 8.14 -15.76 -6.93
N GLY A 164 8.65 -14.62 -6.43
CA GLY A 164 8.64 -14.33 -5.00
C GLY A 164 7.20 -14.24 -4.46
N PRO A 165 6.90 -14.75 -3.25
CA PRO A 165 5.59 -14.59 -2.64
C PRO A 165 5.29 -13.11 -2.62
N SER A 166 4.22 -12.71 -3.31
CA SER A 166 3.80 -11.33 -3.55
C SER A 166 4.09 -10.48 -2.33
N SER A 167 5.23 -9.78 -2.39
CA SER A 167 5.66 -8.85 -1.35
C SER A 167 4.46 -8.02 -1.00
N SER A 168 4.21 -7.79 0.29
CA SER A 168 3.35 -6.71 0.71
C SER A 168 3.87 -5.48 -0.04
N LEU A 169 3.22 -5.10 -1.14
CA LEU A 169 3.82 -4.15 -2.09
C LEU A 169 3.92 -2.78 -1.45
N PHE A 170 3.30 -2.59 -0.28
CA PHE A 170 3.04 -1.30 0.30
C PHE A 170 3.01 -1.29 1.85
N PRO A 171 3.99 -1.86 2.60
CA PRO A 171 4.04 -1.72 4.06
C PRO A 171 4.17 -0.26 4.51
N GLN A 172 4.50 0.64 3.58
CA GLN A 172 4.68 2.08 3.77
C GLN A 172 3.45 2.93 3.37
N HIS A 173 2.40 2.36 2.77
CA HIS A 173 1.25 3.14 2.28
C HIS A 173 0.03 2.99 3.17
N ARG A 174 0.18 3.21 4.47
CA ARG A 174 -0.96 3.14 5.40
C ARG A 174 -1.95 4.28 5.17
N GLU A 175 -1.47 5.46 4.78
CA GLU A 175 -2.36 6.57 4.37
C GLU A 175 -3.09 6.27 3.07
N LEU A 176 -2.53 5.47 2.15
CA LEU A 176 -3.25 5.03 0.94
C LEU A 176 -4.50 4.22 1.29
N GLN A 177 -4.46 3.41 2.35
CA GLN A 177 -5.66 2.72 2.85
C GLN A 177 -6.70 3.72 3.38
N THR A 178 -6.26 4.82 3.99
CA THR A 178 -7.14 5.90 4.44
C THR A 178 -7.78 6.62 3.26
N LEU A 179 -7.00 6.89 2.19
CA LEU A 179 -7.50 7.44 0.92
C LEU A 179 -8.51 6.48 0.26
N ASP A 180 -8.22 5.18 0.22
CA ASP A 180 -9.14 4.18 -0.35
C ASP A 180 -10.47 4.11 0.40
N LEU A 181 -10.45 4.25 1.74
CA LEU A 181 -11.67 4.34 2.54
C LEU A 181 -12.43 5.64 2.27
N PHE A 182 -11.71 6.76 2.15
CA PHE A 182 -12.30 8.05 1.78
C PHE A 182 -13.01 7.97 0.43
N ILE A 183 -12.37 7.36 -0.58
CA ILE A 183 -12.94 7.13 -1.91
C ILE A 183 -14.23 6.31 -1.80
N ALA A 184 -14.24 5.23 -1.02
CA ALA A 184 -15.41 4.39 -0.85
C ALA A 184 -16.60 5.16 -0.26
N VAL A 185 -16.35 5.98 0.78
CA VAL A 185 -17.38 6.81 1.41
C VAL A 185 -17.88 7.88 0.43
N LEU A 186 -16.96 8.61 -0.22
CA LEU A 186 -17.30 9.72 -1.09
C LEU A 186 -18.06 9.26 -2.34
N ALA A 187 -17.61 8.20 -3.01
CA ALA A 187 -18.31 7.65 -4.18
C ALA A 187 -19.73 7.18 -3.83
N HIS A 188 -19.93 6.65 -2.62
CA HIS A 188 -21.25 6.26 -2.15
C HIS A 188 -22.14 7.47 -1.80
N GLU A 189 -21.60 8.52 -1.17
CA GLU A 189 -22.37 9.75 -0.94
C GLU A 189 -22.77 10.45 -2.24
N GLU A 190 -21.86 10.50 -3.21
CA GLU A 190 -22.11 11.03 -4.56
C GLU A 190 -23.24 10.27 -5.28
N GLN A 191 -23.22 8.93 -5.23
CA GLN A 191 -24.29 8.12 -5.78
C GLN A 191 -25.64 8.36 -5.07
N LEU A 192 -25.64 8.58 -3.75
CA LEU A 192 -26.85 8.86 -2.99
C LEU A 192 -27.44 10.24 -3.32
N LEU A 193 -26.60 11.25 -3.55
CA LEU A 193 -27.03 12.57 -4.00
C LEU A 193 -27.74 12.50 -5.36
N ASP A 194 -27.24 11.68 -6.27
CA ASP A 194 -27.83 11.52 -7.60
C ASP A 194 -29.13 10.70 -7.59
N THR A 195 -29.24 9.72 -6.68
CA THR A 195 -30.40 8.82 -6.60
C THR A 195 -31.53 9.35 -5.71
N SER A 196 -31.24 10.25 -4.77
CA SER A 196 -32.22 10.75 -3.81
C SER A 196 -32.11 12.25 -3.58
N THR A 197 -33.13 12.98 -4.03
CA THR A 197 -33.25 14.43 -3.78
C THR A 197 -33.45 14.78 -2.31
N LEU A 198 -33.78 13.80 -1.47
CA LEU A 198 -33.95 13.97 -0.02
C LEU A 198 -32.67 13.68 0.77
N TYR A 199 -31.61 13.21 0.09
CA TYR A 199 -30.37 12.90 0.76
C TYR A 199 -29.62 14.19 1.13
N LEU A 200 -29.28 14.33 2.42
CA LEU A 200 -28.40 15.39 2.91
C LEU A 200 -26.99 14.82 3.08
N ALA A 201 -26.00 15.48 2.48
CA ALA A 201 -24.60 15.10 2.60
C ALA A 201 -24.16 15.07 4.07
N ARG A 202 -23.58 13.95 4.52
CA ARG A 202 -23.18 13.78 5.92
C ARG A 202 -21.69 14.07 6.03
N HIS A 203 -21.36 15.34 6.18
CA HIS A 203 -19.97 15.77 6.41
C HIS A 203 -19.31 15.09 7.62
N GLU A 204 -20.09 14.55 8.55
CA GLU A 204 -19.61 13.77 9.70
C GLU A 204 -19.00 12.42 9.31
N ALA A 205 -19.38 11.81 8.18
CA ALA A 205 -18.84 10.52 7.75
C ALA A 205 -17.33 10.59 7.49
N TYR A 206 -16.84 11.73 6.99
CA TYR A 206 -15.41 11.97 6.74
C TYR A 206 -14.65 12.32 8.00
N LYS A 207 -15.35 12.85 9.02
CA LYS A 207 -14.72 13.35 10.24
C LYS A 207 -13.91 12.27 10.92
N ASP A 208 -14.44 11.06 11.04
CA ASP A 208 -13.74 9.94 11.67
C ASP A 208 -12.50 9.49 10.85
N ILE A 209 -12.56 9.58 9.51
CA ILE A 209 -11.43 9.27 8.64
C ILE A 209 -10.26 10.21 8.95
N PHE A 210 -10.51 11.52 9.03
CA PHE A 210 -9.46 12.52 9.25
C PHE A 210 -9.08 12.72 10.72
N ASP A 211 -10.01 12.54 11.67
CA ASP A 211 -9.74 12.72 13.11
C ASP A 211 -9.12 11.47 13.75
N LEU A 212 -9.38 10.28 13.21
CA LEU A 212 -8.90 9.01 13.78
C LEU A 212 -7.99 8.24 12.82
N MET A 213 -8.41 7.96 11.59
CA MET A 213 -7.68 7.05 10.71
C MET A 213 -6.41 7.66 10.11
N GLN A 214 -6.45 8.93 9.70
CA GLN A 214 -5.28 9.62 9.20
C GLN A 214 -4.18 9.76 10.27
N PRO A 215 -4.44 10.31 11.48
CA PRO A 215 -3.44 10.36 12.55
C PRO A 215 -2.92 8.98 12.97
N ARG A 216 -3.79 7.96 12.97
CA ARG A 216 -3.39 6.58 13.23
C ARG A 216 -2.40 6.07 12.19
N SER A 217 -2.71 6.22 10.90
CA SER A 217 -1.85 5.78 9.80
C SER A 217 -0.49 6.46 9.87
N ARG A 218 -0.48 7.79 10.09
CA ARG A 218 0.73 8.57 10.30
C ARG A 218 1.56 8.07 11.47
N LEU A 219 0.91 7.77 12.59
CA LEU A 219 1.59 7.26 13.77
C LEU A 219 2.19 5.86 13.54
N GLU A 220 1.52 5.01 12.78
CA GLU A 220 2.04 3.70 12.37
C GLU A 220 3.33 3.86 11.56
N ASP A 221 3.36 4.78 10.59
CA ASP A 221 4.57 5.06 9.80
C ASP A 221 5.72 5.62 10.65
N LEU A 222 5.41 6.54 11.57
CA LEU A 222 6.40 7.11 12.49
C LEU A 222 6.98 6.05 13.43
N VAL A 223 6.15 5.13 13.94
CA VAL A 223 6.59 4.00 14.78
C VAL A 223 7.46 3.05 13.97
N ALA A 224 7.11 2.75 12.71
CA ALA A 224 7.96 1.95 11.83
C ALA A 224 9.33 2.61 11.65
N LYS A 225 9.35 3.90 11.29
CA LYS A 225 10.58 4.68 11.06
C LYS A 225 11.48 4.73 12.29
N GLU A 226 10.93 5.08 13.45
CA GLU A 226 11.68 5.15 14.70
C GLU A 226 12.09 3.74 15.22
N GLY A 227 11.24 2.73 15.02
CA GLY A 227 11.53 1.35 15.38
C GLY A 227 12.65 0.73 14.56
N ILE A 228 12.68 0.99 13.25
CA ILE A 228 13.78 0.57 12.35
C ILE A 228 15.07 1.30 12.73
N LYS A 229 15.00 2.61 12.94
CA LYS A 229 16.15 3.43 13.37
C LYS A 229 16.77 2.94 14.68
N THR A 230 15.95 2.43 15.58
CA THR A 230 16.40 1.87 16.87
C THR A 230 16.74 0.38 16.80
N GLY A 231 16.49 -0.29 15.68
CA GLY A 231 16.76 -1.72 15.50
C GLY A 231 15.81 -2.65 16.27
N VAL A 232 14.64 -2.18 16.71
CA VAL A 232 13.63 -3.01 17.40
C VAL A 232 12.53 -3.51 16.45
N ILE A 233 12.39 -2.90 15.28
CA ILE A 233 11.44 -3.30 14.23
C ILE A 233 12.21 -3.62 12.93
N SER A 234 11.83 -4.70 12.26
CA SER A 234 12.26 -5.08 10.91
C SER A 234 11.06 -5.08 9.94
N MET A 235 11.28 -4.76 8.66
CA MET A 235 10.20 -4.68 7.65
C MET A 235 9.78 -6.04 7.06
N GLY A 236 10.39 -7.15 7.49
CA GLY A 236 9.95 -8.51 7.12
C GLY A 236 10.48 -9.04 5.80
N ASP A 237 11.24 -8.26 5.02
CA ASP A 237 11.82 -8.72 3.75
C ASP A 237 13.17 -9.44 3.90
N GLU A 238 13.79 -9.39 5.08
CA GLU A 238 15.12 -9.99 5.29
C GLU A 238 14.99 -11.32 6.03
N CYS A 239 14.57 -12.35 5.29
CA CYS A 239 14.93 -13.73 5.62
C CYS A 239 16.31 -14.06 5.04
N SER A 240 17.31 -13.18 5.28
CA SER A 240 18.69 -13.59 5.09
C SER A 240 19.06 -14.42 6.31
N VAL A 241 19.09 -15.75 6.11
CA VAL A 241 19.75 -16.67 7.04
C VAL A 241 21.07 -16.03 7.47
N PRO A 242 21.34 -15.86 8.77
CA PRO A 242 22.60 -15.28 9.23
C PRO A 242 23.71 -16.15 8.66
N THR A 243 24.37 -15.64 7.62
CA THR A 243 25.53 -16.31 7.04
C THR A 243 26.56 -16.30 8.14
N THR A 244 26.91 -17.49 8.60
CA THR A 244 27.90 -17.77 9.64
C THR A 244 29.09 -16.84 9.46
N PRO A 245 29.60 -16.18 10.52
CA PRO A 245 30.77 -15.33 10.40
C PRO A 245 31.91 -16.15 9.82
N ILE A 246 32.25 -15.88 8.55
CA ILE A 246 33.43 -16.44 7.90
C ILE A 246 34.62 -15.97 8.73
N THR A 247 35.28 -16.93 9.36
CA THR A 247 36.54 -16.76 10.09
C THR A 247 37.53 -16.00 9.20
N PRO A 248 38.20 -14.95 9.71
CA PRO A 248 39.15 -14.18 8.92
C PRO A 248 40.29 -15.10 8.46
N GLN A 249 40.35 -15.40 7.16
CA GLN A 249 41.52 -16.01 6.56
C GLN A 249 42.61 -14.96 6.36
N THR A 250 43.78 -15.35 6.84
CA THR A 250 45.09 -14.70 6.84
C THR A 250 45.48 -14.14 5.46
N PRO A 251 46.12 -12.96 5.38
CA PRO A 251 46.54 -12.38 4.11
C PRO A 251 47.74 -13.16 3.53
N SER A 252 47.60 -13.68 2.30
CA SER A 252 48.74 -14.09 1.49
C SER A 252 49.10 -12.97 0.51
N GLU A 253 50.35 -12.52 0.59
CA GLU A 253 50.99 -11.60 -0.34
C GLU A 253 51.03 -12.19 -1.76
N GLY A 254 50.57 -11.41 -2.74
CA GLY A 254 50.65 -11.72 -4.16
C GLY A 254 50.86 -10.46 -4.98
N LYS A 255 52.10 -10.28 -5.43
CA LYS A 255 52.63 -9.17 -6.23
C LYS A 255 51.93 -8.97 -7.59
N GLU A 256 51.81 -7.68 -7.94
CA GLU A 256 52.03 -7.06 -9.25
C GLU A 256 51.46 -7.71 -10.52
N LYS A 257 50.63 -6.97 -11.27
CA LYS A 257 51.10 -6.28 -12.48
C LYS A 257 50.12 -5.24 -13.01
N GLU A 258 50.69 -4.06 -13.15
CA GLU A 258 50.25 -2.87 -13.86
C GLU A 258 50.19 -3.12 -15.37
N ASN A 259 49.15 -2.62 -16.05
CA ASN A 259 49.19 -1.98 -17.38
C ASN A 259 47.79 -1.91 -18.01
N SER A 260 47.28 -0.68 -18.20
CA SER A 260 47.04 -0.08 -19.53
C SER A 260 45.87 0.91 -19.51
N PRO A 261 46.02 2.10 -20.14
CA PRO A 261 44.98 3.10 -20.27
C PRO A 261 44.27 3.00 -21.62
N TYR A 262 42.95 3.24 -21.67
CA TYR A 262 42.30 3.84 -22.82
C TYR A 262 41.20 4.77 -22.36
N ALA A 263 41.41 6.05 -22.68
CA ALA A 263 40.40 7.09 -22.70
C ALA A 263 39.58 6.95 -23.98
N THR A 264 38.26 7.12 -23.88
CA THR A 264 37.43 7.62 -24.99
C THR A 264 36.16 8.28 -24.45
N SER A 265 36.22 9.62 -24.47
CA SER A 265 35.21 10.61 -24.88
C SER A 265 33.78 10.19 -25.28
N SER A 266 32.88 11.15 -25.03
CA SER A 266 31.58 11.43 -25.68
C SER A 266 30.37 10.71 -25.06
N SER A 267 29.19 11.29 -24.88
CA SER A 267 28.56 12.44 -25.51
C SER A 267 27.42 12.98 -24.65
N SER A 268 27.29 14.30 -24.65
CA SER A 268 26.15 15.10 -24.19
C SER A 268 24.86 14.76 -24.95
N SER A 269 23.75 14.57 -24.23
CA SER A 269 22.40 14.70 -24.77
C SER A 269 21.60 15.71 -23.96
N MET A 270 21.52 16.93 -24.48
CA MET A 270 20.47 17.88 -24.15
C MET A 270 19.21 17.47 -24.92
N ALA A 271 18.13 17.14 -24.21
CA ALA A 271 16.80 17.12 -24.79
C ALA A 271 16.04 18.34 -24.24
N GLY A 272 15.71 19.26 -25.13
CA GLY A 272 14.96 20.47 -24.85
C GLY A 272 13.54 20.16 -24.41
N SER A 273 13.11 20.82 -23.35
CA SER A 273 11.71 21.00 -23.00
C SER A 273 11.39 22.46 -23.25
N LEU A 274 10.49 22.72 -24.20
CA LEU A 274 10.00 24.05 -24.53
C LEU A 274 8.49 24.04 -24.78
N TYR A 275 7.84 24.86 -23.95
CA TYR A 275 6.59 25.62 -24.09
C TYR A 275 5.25 24.89 -24.27
N ALA A 276 4.38 25.06 -23.27
CA ALA A 276 3.15 25.83 -23.46
C ALA A 276 2.71 26.45 -22.12
N SER A 277 2.89 27.76 -22.01
CA SER A 277 2.29 28.59 -20.95
C SER A 277 1.01 29.20 -21.49
N THR A 278 -0.09 29.07 -20.76
CA THR A 278 -1.22 29.99 -20.87
C THR A 278 -1.57 30.51 -19.48
N SER A 279 -1.48 31.83 -19.39
CA SER A 279 -1.74 32.71 -18.27
C SER A 279 -3.23 32.88 -17.97
N THR A 280 -3.57 33.05 -16.68
CA THR A 280 -4.43 34.14 -16.15
C THR A 280 -4.35 34.09 -14.62
N LEU A 281 -3.57 34.95 -13.97
CA LEU A 281 -3.96 36.27 -13.45
C LEU A 281 -5.02 36.23 -12.33
N ALA A 282 -4.56 36.03 -11.09
CA ALA A 282 -5.27 36.50 -9.89
C ALA A 282 -4.26 37.03 -8.86
N LYS A 283 -4.55 38.24 -8.35
CA LYS A 283 -3.69 39.12 -7.56
C LYS A 283 -3.55 38.61 -6.11
N PRO A 284 -2.36 38.70 -5.45
CA PRO A 284 -2.25 38.42 -4.03
C PRO A 284 -2.64 39.64 -3.17
N LEU A 285 -3.67 39.45 -2.33
CA LEU A 285 -4.06 40.41 -1.31
C LEU A 285 -3.07 40.32 -0.13
N LYS A 286 -2.28 41.38 0.05
CA LYS A 286 -1.43 41.61 1.23
C LYS A 286 -2.31 41.79 2.47
N LYS A 287 -1.99 41.08 3.56
CA LYS A 287 -2.30 41.30 4.99
C LYS A 287 -1.73 40.08 5.74
N SER A 288 -1.12 40.10 6.91
CA SER A 288 -0.67 41.11 7.85
C SER A 288 0.37 40.39 8.71
N LYS A 289 1.47 41.06 9.08
CA LYS A 289 2.48 40.52 10.00
C LYS A 289 1.83 40.34 11.37
N SER A 290 1.74 39.10 11.86
CA SER A 290 1.43 38.82 13.27
C SER A 290 2.69 38.32 13.96
N THR A 291 3.39 39.26 14.59
CA THR A 291 4.43 39.02 15.58
C THR A 291 3.76 38.93 16.94
N PHE A 292 3.60 37.72 17.47
CA PHE A 292 3.41 37.50 18.90
C PHE A 292 4.45 36.48 19.37
N SER A 293 5.55 37.02 19.89
CA SER A 293 6.58 36.32 20.64
C SER A 293 6.63 36.96 22.01
N ILE A 294 5.93 36.36 22.98
CA ILE A 294 5.89 36.73 24.40
C ILE A 294 5.40 35.46 25.12
N PHE A 295 6.04 34.79 26.08
CA PHE A 295 7.11 35.11 27.02
C PHE A 295 7.94 33.84 27.30
N SER A 296 9.26 33.95 27.34
CA SER A 296 10.15 33.01 28.04
C SER A 296 10.90 33.78 29.13
N THR A 297 10.34 33.77 30.34
CA THR A 297 10.98 34.21 31.60
C THR A 297 11.50 32.96 32.29
N LEU A 298 12.80 32.67 32.32
CA LEU A 298 13.83 33.21 33.23
C LEU A 298 13.46 33.12 34.72
N SER A 299 13.97 32.08 35.40
CA SER A 299 14.39 32.11 36.80
C SER A 299 15.82 31.54 36.84
N SER A 300 16.81 32.44 36.88
CA SER A 300 17.59 32.86 38.06
C SER A 300 18.60 31.78 38.49
N ILE A 301 19.86 31.83 38.00
CA ILE A 301 20.98 32.57 38.61
C ILE A 301 21.17 32.24 40.10
N GLY A 302 21.92 31.16 40.34
CA GLY A 302 22.65 30.93 41.58
C GLY A 302 24.15 31.04 41.29
N LYS A 303 24.75 32.19 41.63
CA LYS A 303 26.20 32.39 41.61
C LYS A 303 26.80 31.72 42.86
N GLY A 304 27.34 30.51 42.70
CA GLY A 304 28.23 29.88 43.68
C GLY A 304 29.64 29.81 43.13
N LYS A 305 30.53 30.72 43.56
CA LYS A 305 31.98 30.59 43.37
C LYS A 305 32.49 29.55 44.38
N GLY A 306 32.63 28.30 43.95
CA GLY A 306 33.26 27.22 44.70
C GLY A 306 34.44 26.67 43.91
N LYS A 307 35.61 26.60 44.56
CA LYS A 307 36.89 26.16 44.01
C LYS A 307 36.82 24.70 43.52
N ALA A 308 37.49 24.44 42.40
CA ALA A 308 37.58 23.15 41.73
C ALA A 308 38.31 22.09 42.59
N PRO A 309 37.71 20.90 42.79
CA PRO A 309 38.44 19.67 43.03
C PRO A 309 38.67 18.93 41.70
N VAL A 310 39.87 18.40 41.55
CA VAL A 310 40.32 17.57 40.43
C VAL A 310 39.36 16.39 40.24
N GLU A 311 38.62 16.44 39.13
CA GLU A 311 37.58 15.48 38.78
C GLU A 311 38.23 14.24 38.16
N GLN A 312 38.32 13.16 38.95
CA GLN A 312 38.63 11.83 38.45
C GLN A 312 37.51 11.39 37.51
N THR A 313 37.80 11.30 36.21
CA THR A 313 36.91 10.74 35.18
C THR A 313 36.45 9.34 35.61
N PRO A 314 35.20 9.13 36.06
CA PRO A 314 34.74 7.79 36.39
C PRO A 314 34.59 7.01 35.08
N SER A 315 35.30 5.88 34.97
CA SER A 315 35.20 4.95 33.85
C SER A 315 33.73 4.57 33.64
N ARG A 316 33.12 5.08 32.58
CA ARG A 316 31.73 4.81 32.22
C ARG A 316 31.57 3.28 32.09
N PRO A 317 30.73 2.63 32.92
CA PRO A 317 30.54 1.19 32.82
C PRO A 317 30.04 0.89 31.41
N THR A 318 30.78 0.04 30.70
CA THR A 318 30.38 -0.50 29.39
C THR A 318 29.11 -1.31 29.62
N ARG A 319 27.95 -0.69 29.41
CA ARG A 319 26.66 -1.35 29.50
C ARG A 319 26.60 -2.41 28.41
N THR A 320 26.72 -3.68 28.80
CA THR A 320 26.55 -4.84 27.92
C THR A 320 25.18 -4.71 27.25
N GLN A 321 25.17 -4.42 25.95
CA GLN A 321 23.91 -4.35 25.21
C GLN A 321 23.46 -5.77 24.90
N VAL A 322 22.31 -6.16 25.45
CA VAL A 322 21.65 -7.42 25.09
C VAL A 322 21.26 -7.32 23.61
N ALA A 323 21.68 -8.29 22.80
CA ALA A 323 21.30 -8.36 21.40
C ALA A 323 19.81 -8.74 21.31
N LEU A 324 18.94 -7.78 21.02
CA LEU A 324 17.50 -7.99 20.86
C LEU A 324 17.18 -8.40 19.42
N THR A 325 16.35 -9.43 19.24
CA THR A 325 15.86 -9.83 17.92
C THR A 325 14.74 -8.89 17.46
N PRO A 326 14.88 -8.17 16.34
CA PRO A 326 13.87 -7.20 15.89
C PRO A 326 12.53 -7.85 15.54
N LEU A 327 11.43 -7.20 15.88
CA LEU A 327 10.07 -7.66 15.55
C LEU A 327 9.69 -7.27 14.13
N VAL A 328 9.00 -8.16 13.41
CA VAL A 328 8.48 -7.86 12.07
C VAL A 328 7.32 -6.85 12.19
N PHE A 329 7.38 -5.73 11.46
CA PHE A 329 6.38 -4.67 11.55
C PHE A 329 4.96 -5.14 11.22
N GLY A 330 4.80 -6.11 10.32
CA GLY A 330 3.51 -6.72 9.99
C GLY A 330 2.82 -7.44 11.17
N SER A 331 3.56 -7.79 12.23
CA SER A 331 3.02 -8.34 13.48
C SER A 331 2.53 -7.26 14.46
N LEU A 332 2.78 -5.99 14.15
CA LEU A 332 2.43 -4.84 14.98
C LEU A 332 1.25 -4.08 14.37
N SER A 333 0.37 -3.58 15.24
CA SER A 333 -0.71 -2.67 14.86
C SER A 333 -0.92 -1.63 15.96
N ILE A 334 -1.41 -0.44 15.60
CA ILE A 334 -1.64 0.62 16.57
C ILE A 334 -3.13 0.75 16.84
N SER A 335 -3.49 0.79 18.12
CA SER A 335 -4.79 1.25 18.58
C SER A 335 -4.65 2.73 18.93
N PHE A 336 -5.46 3.57 18.30
CA PHE A 336 -5.38 5.02 18.42
C PHE A 336 -6.68 5.58 19.01
N SER A 337 -6.54 6.37 20.08
CA SER A 337 -7.60 7.14 20.71
C SER A 337 -7.08 8.55 21.02
N PRO A 338 -7.94 9.59 21.08
CA PRO A 338 -7.52 10.95 21.38
C PRO A 338 -6.71 11.12 22.67
N ARG A 339 -6.89 10.22 23.65
CA ARG A 339 -6.22 10.28 24.97
C ARG A 339 -5.17 9.20 25.17
N LYS A 340 -5.17 8.17 24.35
CA LYS A 340 -4.39 6.95 24.59
C LYS A 340 -3.99 6.32 23.28
N VAL A 341 -2.74 5.87 23.22
CA VAL A 341 -2.24 5.07 22.11
C VAL A 341 -1.64 3.79 22.65
N SER A 342 -1.94 2.67 21.99
CA SER A 342 -1.41 1.37 22.35
C SER A 342 -0.80 0.68 21.14
N LEU A 343 0.35 0.03 21.35
CA LEU A 343 0.97 -0.87 20.40
C LEU A 343 0.46 -2.29 20.67
N MET A 344 -0.18 -2.88 19.68
CA MET A 344 -0.73 -4.23 19.73
C MET A 344 0.15 -5.19 18.94
N TYR A 345 0.48 -6.32 19.56
CA TYR A 345 1.24 -7.39 18.94
C TYR A 345 0.31 -8.57 18.60
N ALA A 346 0.43 -9.04 17.36
CA ALA A 346 -0.21 -10.23 16.84
C ALA A 346 0.92 -11.17 16.38
N PRO A 347 1.23 -12.24 17.12
CA PRO A 347 2.32 -13.12 16.74
C PRO A 347 2.03 -13.72 15.35
N PRO A 348 3.06 -13.86 14.49
CA PRO A 348 2.88 -14.53 13.21
C PRO A 348 2.34 -15.95 13.46
N PRO A 349 1.45 -16.46 12.59
CA PRO A 349 0.97 -17.84 12.73
C PRO A 349 2.19 -18.77 12.72
N SER A 350 2.43 -19.47 13.82
CA SER A 350 3.53 -20.42 13.90
C SER A 350 3.31 -21.51 12.85
N ALA A 351 4.33 -21.78 12.04
CA ALA A 351 4.25 -22.78 10.97
C ALA A 351 3.81 -24.17 11.47
N SER A 352 4.01 -24.45 12.77
CA SER A 352 3.60 -25.70 13.42
C SER A 352 2.08 -25.90 13.55
N SER A 353 1.27 -24.86 13.32
CA SER A 353 -0.21 -24.93 13.42
C SER A 353 -0.91 -25.24 12.09
N LEU A 354 -0.17 -25.27 10.97
CA LEU A 354 -0.74 -25.56 9.63
C LEU A 354 -0.83 -27.07 9.33
N SER A 355 -0.34 -27.94 10.21
CA SER A 355 -0.13 -29.36 9.93
C SER A 355 -1.37 -30.27 10.03
N SER A 356 -2.57 -29.76 10.33
CA SER A 356 -3.73 -30.63 10.64
C SER A 356 -5.06 -30.27 9.93
N LEU A 357 -5.04 -29.36 8.95
CA LEU A 357 -6.18 -29.18 8.05
C LEU A 357 -5.80 -29.59 6.62
N THR A 358 -5.73 -30.90 6.41
CA THR A 358 -5.87 -31.49 5.06
C THR A 358 -7.31 -31.28 4.59
N VAL A 359 -7.62 -30.09 4.10
CA VAL A 359 -8.79 -29.88 3.23
C VAL A 359 -8.36 -30.28 1.83
N THR A 360 -8.83 -31.45 1.41
CA THR A 360 -8.75 -31.91 0.02
C THR A 360 -9.56 -30.97 -0.87
N GLY A 361 -8.87 -30.26 -1.77
CA GLY A 361 -9.51 -29.70 -2.98
C GLY A 361 -9.36 -28.21 -3.22
N SER A 362 -8.67 -27.89 -4.32
CA SER A 362 -8.61 -26.61 -5.04
C SER A 362 -7.76 -25.48 -4.43
N SER A 363 -6.56 -25.30 -5.00
CA SER A 363 -5.70 -24.13 -4.84
C SER A 363 -6.30 -22.96 -5.62
N SER A 364 -7.29 -22.29 -5.04
CA SER A 364 -7.79 -21.00 -5.49
C SER A 364 -7.32 -19.95 -4.51
N THR A 365 -6.41 -19.07 -4.95
CA THR A 365 -5.90 -17.93 -4.20
C THR A 365 -7.04 -17.14 -3.58
N VAL A 366 -7.11 -17.13 -2.25
CA VAL A 366 -8.12 -16.42 -1.47
C VAL A 366 -7.89 -14.92 -1.64
N TYR A 367 -8.56 -14.34 -2.64
CA TYR A 367 -8.73 -12.90 -2.75
C TYR A 367 -9.59 -12.46 -1.56
N GLY A 368 -8.99 -11.66 -0.66
CA GLY A 368 -9.63 -11.12 0.54
C GLY A 368 -10.67 -10.04 0.23
N GLY A 369 -11.64 -10.37 -0.62
CA GLY A 369 -12.82 -9.56 -0.88
C GLY A 369 -13.71 -9.62 0.35
N SER A 370 -13.61 -8.61 1.20
CA SER A 370 -14.57 -8.34 2.27
C SER A 370 -15.92 -8.02 1.63
N THR A 371 -16.77 -9.04 1.49
CA THR A 371 -18.17 -8.89 1.12
C THR A 371 -18.91 -8.13 2.22
N TYR A 372 -19.40 -6.94 1.89
CA TYR A 372 -20.44 -6.26 2.64
C TYR A 372 -21.59 -7.25 2.89
N GLY A 373 -21.92 -7.53 4.15
CA GLY A 373 -23.18 -8.20 4.53
C GLY A 373 -23.10 -9.51 5.31
N ALA A 374 -21.94 -10.15 5.46
CA ALA A 374 -21.82 -11.28 6.37
C ALA A 374 -21.41 -10.80 7.77
N LEU A 375 -22.38 -10.73 8.69
CA LEU A 375 -22.15 -10.82 10.15
C LEU A 375 -21.59 -12.22 10.46
N GLY A 376 -20.39 -12.51 9.95
CA GLY A 376 -19.68 -13.74 10.17
C GLY A 376 -19.23 -13.78 11.62
N VAL A 377 -19.81 -14.72 12.36
CA VAL A 377 -19.32 -15.17 13.66
C VAL A 377 -17.83 -15.45 13.52
N SER A 378 -17.02 -14.54 14.07
CA SER A 378 -15.56 -14.55 14.01
C SER A 378 -15.03 -15.88 14.52
N HIS A 379 -14.56 -16.74 13.63
CA HIS A 379 -13.70 -17.86 13.99
C HIS A 379 -12.38 -17.29 14.55
N ASN A 380 -12.40 -17.08 15.87
CA ASN A 380 -11.34 -16.55 16.74
C ASN A 380 -10.16 -17.52 16.92
N SER A 381 -9.65 -18.12 15.85
CA SER A 381 -8.33 -18.80 15.88
C SER A 381 -7.19 -17.90 15.42
N ARG A 382 -7.49 -16.68 14.92
CA ARG A 382 -6.46 -15.65 14.73
C ARG A 382 -5.93 -15.27 16.10
N ALA A 383 -4.63 -15.51 16.31
CA ALA A 383 -3.91 -15.21 17.55
C ALA A 383 -4.40 -13.89 18.18
N ARG A 384 -4.84 -13.97 19.44
CA ARG A 384 -5.44 -12.83 20.15
C ARG A 384 -4.44 -11.68 20.18
N LYS A 385 -4.77 -10.57 19.52
CA LYS A 385 -3.97 -9.34 19.58
C LYS A 385 -3.85 -8.91 21.04
N ARG A 386 -2.64 -8.80 21.56
CA ARG A 386 -2.37 -8.32 22.92
C ARG A 386 -1.76 -6.92 22.88
N SER A 387 -2.18 -6.04 23.80
CA SER A 387 -1.54 -4.74 23.99
C SER A 387 -0.23 -4.95 24.74
N ILE A 388 0.90 -4.56 24.14
CA ILE A 388 2.23 -4.72 24.75
C ILE A 388 2.77 -3.42 25.31
N VAL A 389 2.39 -2.28 24.72
CA VAL A 389 2.82 -0.95 25.17
C VAL A 389 1.63 -0.02 25.10
N GLU A 390 1.47 0.80 26.13
CA GLU A 390 0.44 1.82 26.23
C GLU A 390 1.04 3.14 26.67
N VAL A 391 0.65 4.21 26.01
CA VAL A 391 1.12 5.57 26.28
C VAL A 391 -0.09 6.50 26.35
N GLN A 392 -0.17 7.28 27.41
CA GLN A 392 -1.11 8.39 27.51
C GLN A 392 -0.67 9.50 26.56
N ARG A 393 -1.65 10.06 25.85
CA ARG A 393 -1.44 11.11 24.85
C ARG A 393 -2.26 12.33 25.24
N GLU A 394 -1.64 13.50 25.23
CA GLU A 394 -2.37 14.76 25.28
C GLU A 394 -2.90 15.13 23.89
N ARG A 395 -4.04 15.81 23.83
CA ARG A 395 -4.73 16.12 22.56
C ARG A 395 -3.83 16.88 21.57
N ASP A 396 -3.00 17.77 22.10
CA ASP A 396 -2.11 18.65 21.33
C ASP A 396 -0.66 18.12 21.26
N GLU A 397 -0.43 16.90 21.73
CA GLU A 397 0.89 16.25 21.64
C GLU A 397 1.19 15.82 20.21
N ALA A 398 2.38 16.20 19.72
CA ALA A 398 2.89 15.80 18.42
C ALA A 398 3.08 14.27 18.32
N LEU A 399 2.64 13.68 17.20
CA LEU A 399 2.67 12.23 16.99
C LEU A 399 4.07 11.63 17.06
N GLU A 400 5.10 12.40 16.71
CA GLU A 400 6.51 11.99 16.81
C GLU A 400 6.95 11.74 18.25
N VAL A 401 6.41 12.48 19.22
CA VAL A 401 6.67 12.26 20.64
C VAL A 401 6.02 10.95 21.09
N CYS A 402 4.76 10.73 20.71
CA CYS A 402 4.05 9.49 20.98
C CYS A 402 4.77 8.27 20.36
N ALA A 403 5.19 8.37 19.10
CA ALA A 403 5.92 7.31 18.40
C ALA A 403 7.21 6.92 19.13
N ARG A 404 8.01 7.91 19.54
CA ARG A 404 9.24 7.68 20.31
C ARG A 404 8.97 7.03 21.67
N ARG A 405 7.88 7.42 22.36
CA ARG A 405 7.48 6.78 23.62
C ARG A 405 7.07 5.32 23.40
N LEU A 406 6.29 5.03 22.36
CA LEU A 406 5.90 3.66 22.01
C LEU A 406 7.12 2.79 21.69
N VAL A 407 8.05 3.28 20.88
CA VAL A 407 9.27 2.54 20.51
C VAL A 407 10.19 2.31 21.73
N ARG A 408 10.30 3.28 22.64
CA ARG A 408 11.01 3.08 23.92
C ARG A 408 10.34 2.04 24.80
N GLY A 409 9.01 2.10 24.92
CA GLY A 409 8.23 1.11 25.65
C GLY A 409 8.39 -0.29 25.04
N LEU A 410 8.41 -0.37 23.71
CA LEU A 410 8.61 -1.62 22.99
C LEU A 410 9.98 -2.23 23.29
N ARG A 411 11.04 -1.42 23.24
CA ARG A 411 12.39 -1.85 23.62
C ARG A 411 12.41 -2.41 25.05
N LYS A 412 11.84 -1.66 26.01
CA LYS A 412 11.82 -2.09 27.42
C LYS A 412 11.09 -3.43 27.57
N TRP A 413 9.95 -3.57 26.90
CA TRP A 413 9.19 -4.81 26.88
C TRP A 413 9.99 -5.99 26.29
N MET A 414 10.77 -5.77 25.24
CA MET A 414 11.66 -6.81 24.67
C MET A 414 12.83 -7.15 25.59
N GLU A 415 13.37 -6.18 26.33
CA GLU A 415 14.42 -6.42 27.35
C GLU A 415 13.85 -7.23 28.52
N GLU A 416 12.59 -7.00 28.91
CA GLU A 416 11.88 -7.75 29.96
C GLU A 416 11.51 -9.17 29.52
N GLU A 417 11.13 -9.42 28.25
CA GLU A 417 10.90 -10.80 27.74
C GLU A 417 12.20 -11.59 27.52
N ALA A 418 13.37 -10.93 27.48
CA ALA A 418 14.66 -11.59 27.28
C ALA A 418 15.36 -12.02 28.59
N GLN A 419 14.89 -11.51 29.74
CA GLN A 419 15.35 -11.88 31.09
C GLN A 419 14.55 -13.09 31.58
#